data_AF-A0AB74LRG9-F1
#
_entry.id   AF-A0AB74LRG9-F1
#
_cell.length_a   1.000
_cell.length_b   1.000
_cell.length_c   1.000
_cell.angle_alpha   90.00
_cell.angle_beta   90.00
_cell.angle_gamma   90.00
#
_symmetry.space_group_name_H-M   'P 1'
#
loop_
_entity.id
_entity.type
_entity.pdbx_description
1 polymer ?
#
loop_
_entity_poly.entity_id
_entity_poly.type
_entity_poly.pdbx_seq_one_letter_code
_entity_poly.pdbx_strand_id
1 'polypeptide(L)'
;MSEHQEYRLRIDAFRPETLPMARLAEYMAELARLLGEQDKVHFEKVEPGSAVLVTVVEASAAPKVDLRVRQVREGRGPVEALKAFRGLDDLLAKDNAIGTLTSADGATTASTISATRLRSPRGRRNELAWLGD
;
A
#
# COMPACT_ATOMS: atom_id res chain seq x y z
N MET A 1 -22.34 -14.88 -4.56
CA MET A 1 -21.07 -14.25 -5.01
C MET A 1 -21.02 -12.93 -4.28
N SER A 2 -20.01 -12.69 -3.46
CA SER A 2 -19.93 -11.46 -2.67
C SER A 2 -19.88 -10.26 -3.63
N GLU A 3 -20.81 -9.32 -3.49
CA GLU A 3 -20.97 -8.15 -4.38
C GLU A 3 -19.91 -7.06 -4.14
N HIS A 4 -18.77 -7.45 -3.56
CA HIS A 4 -17.74 -6.54 -3.07
C HIS A 4 -16.37 -7.23 -3.03
N GLN A 5 -15.34 -6.40 -3.15
CA GLN A 5 -13.93 -6.80 -3.11
C GLN A 5 -13.30 -6.34 -1.80
N GLU A 6 -12.58 -7.22 -1.11
CA GLU A 6 -11.82 -6.84 0.09
C GLU A 6 -10.37 -6.50 -0.24
N TYR A 7 -9.89 -5.42 0.37
CA TYR A 7 -8.46 -5.08 0.45
C TYR A 7 -8.02 -5.12 1.90
N ARG A 8 -6.81 -5.66 2.14
CA ARG A 8 -6.20 -5.79 3.45
C ARG A 8 -4.88 -5.04 3.49
N LEU A 9 -4.78 -4.04 4.36
CA LEU A 9 -3.52 -3.40 4.71
C LEU A 9 -3.03 -3.97 6.04
N ARG A 10 -2.05 -4.86 5.99
CA ARG A 10 -1.36 -5.40 7.17
C ARG A 10 -0.22 -4.49 7.58
N ILE A 11 -0.19 -4.10 8.85
CA ILE A 11 0.90 -3.34 9.48
C ILE A 11 1.50 -4.20 10.60
N ASP A 12 2.80 -4.49 10.52
CA ASP A 12 3.45 -5.47 11.41
C ASP A 12 3.89 -4.92 12.79
N ALA A 13 4.09 -3.61 12.92
CA ALA A 13 4.54 -2.98 14.16
C ALA A 13 3.44 -2.85 15.24
N PHE A 14 2.17 -3.00 14.86
CA PHE A 14 1.04 -2.77 15.76
C PHE A 14 0.16 -3.99 15.91
N ARG A 15 -0.49 -4.08 17.07
CA ARG A 15 -1.68 -4.89 17.28
C ARG A 15 -2.90 -3.98 17.41
N PRO A 16 -4.12 -4.45 17.13
CA PRO A 16 -5.31 -3.60 17.25
C PRO A 16 -5.46 -2.97 18.64
N GLU A 17 -5.02 -3.67 19.69
CA GLU A 17 -5.12 -3.19 21.07
C GLU A 17 -4.08 -2.11 21.42
N THR A 18 -3.01 -1.98 20.63
CA THR A 18 -1.91 -1.04 20.88
C THR A 18 -1.83 0.08 19.84
N LEU A 19 -2.61 0.01 18.77
CA LEU A 19 -2.66 1.03 17.72
C LEU A 19 -3.40 2.29 18.24
N PRO A 20 -2.74 3.45 18.34
CA PRO A 20 -3.41 4.67 18.74
C PRO A 20 -4.49 5.06 17.72
N MET A 21 -5.67 5.48 18.19
CA MET A 21 -6.79 5.85 17.31
C MET A 21 -6.45 6.95 16.30
N ALA A 22 -5.64 7.93 16.72
CA ALA A 22 -5.16 8.99 15.82
C ALA A 22 -4.31 8.42 14.68
N ARG A 23 -3.43 7.46 14.99
CA ARG A 23 -2.60 6.81 13.98
C ARG A 23 -3.42 5.91 13.06
N LEU A 24 -4.41 5.20 13.61
CA LEU A 24 -5.37 4.45 12.80
C LEU A 24 -6.09 5.37 11.81
N ALA A 25 -6.55 6.55 12.24
CA ALA A 25 -7.20 7.52 11.37
C ALA A 25 -6.29 8.01 10.23
N GLU A 26 -5.01 8.27 10.51
CA GLU A 26 -4.03 8.64 9.49
C GLU A 26 -3.85 7.53 8.44
N TYR A 27 -3.70 6.28 8.87
CA TYR A 27 -3.61 5.14 7.96
C TYR A 27 -4.88 4.97 7.11
N MET A 28 -6.06 5.08 7.72
CA MET A 28 -7.33 5.00 7.01
C MET A 28 -7.47 6.12 5.96
N ALA A 29 -7.06 7.35 6.30
CA ALA A 29 -7.14 8.49 5.40
C ALA A 29 -6.25 8.31 4.16
N GLU A 30 -5.00 7.88 4.33
CA GLU A 30 -4.12 7.65 3.19
C GLU A 30 -4.52 6.41 2.39
N LEU A 31 -5.01 5.35 3.04
CA LEU A 31 -5.55 4.16 2.36
C LEU A 31 -6.76 4.52 1.48
N ALA A 32 -7.71 5.30 1.98
CA ALA A 32 -8.87 5.75 1.21
C ALA A 32 -8.46 6.58 -0.02
N ARG A 33 -7.45 7.46 0.11
CA ARG A 33 -6.92 8.25 -1.02
C ARG A 33 -6.19 7.38 -2.05
N LEU A 34 -5.46 6.36 -1.58
CA LEU A 34 -4.77 5.40 -2.42
C LEU A 34 -5.78 4.62 -3.28
N LEU A 35 -6.80 4.03 -2.65
CA LEU A 35 -7.83 3.24 -3.33
C LEU A 35 -8.72 4.11 -4.23
N GLY A 36 -8.98 5.37 -3.85
CA GLY A 36 -9.90 6.24 -4.58
C GLY A 36 -11.36 5.82 -4.41
N GLU A 37 -12.26 6.37 -5.23
CA GLU A 37 -13.71 6.06 -5.19
C GLU A 37 -14.28 6.12 -3.74
N GLN A 38 -13.97 7.19 -3.00
CA GLN A 38 -14.15 7.28 -1.54
C GLN A 38 -15.57 6.98 -1.05
N ASP A 39 -16.59 7.29 -1.84
CA ASP A 39 -17.99 7.01 -1.50
C ASP A 39 -18.34 5.50 -1.53
N LYS A 40 -17.46 4.67 -2.10
CA LYS A 40 -17.65 3.23 -2.37
C LYS A 40 -16.58 2.35 -1.73
N VAL A 41 -15.69 2.95 -0.95
CA VAL A 41 -14.63 2.27 -0.19
C VAL A 41 -14.95 2.42 1.27
N HIS A 42 -15.32 1.31 1.90
CA HIS A 42 -15.83 1.28 3.26
C HIS A 42 -14.83 0.57 4.18
N PHE A 43 -14.64 1.12 5.38
CA PHE A 43 -13.92 0.41 6.44
C PHE A 43 -14.80 -0.70 6.99
N GLU A 44 -14.27 -1.92 7.09
CA GLU A 44 -14.99 -3.05 7.68
C GLU A 44 -14.55 -3.28 9.13
N LYS A 45 -13.26 -3.54 9.35
CA LYS A 45 -12.72 -3.92 10.66
C LYS A 45 -11.19 -3.84 10.70
N VAL A 46 -10.64 -3.96 11.92
CA VAL A 46 -9.23 -4.31 12.13
C VAL A 46 -9.16 -5.74 12.66
N GLU A 47 -8.40 -6.62 11.99
CA GLU A 47 -8.25 -8.02 12.44
C GLU A 47 -7.20 -8.19 13.56
N PRO A 48 -7.36 -9.19 14.46
CA PRO A 48 -6.39 -9.47 15.52
C PRO A 48 -5.07 -10.11 15.05
N GLY A 49 -4.04 -10.06 15.90
CA GLY A 49 -2.70 -10.63 15.67
C GLY A 49 -1.67 -9.63 15.14
N SER A 50 -2.06 -8.84 14.14
CA SER A 50 -1.38 -7.64 13.63
C SER A 50 -2.45 -6.65 13.23
N ALA A 51 -2.19 -5.34 13.26
CA ALA A 51 -3.17 -4.37 12.77
C ALA A 51 -3.40 -4.56 11.26
N VAL A 52 -4.46 -5.29 10.89
CA VAL A 52 -4.87 -5.48 9.50
C VAL A 52 -6.14 -4.68 9.26
N LEU A 53 -6.03 -3.58 8.53
CA LEU A 53 -7.18 -2.78 8.13
C LEU A 53 -7.85 -3.49 6.95
N VAL A 54 -9.08 -3.94 7.15
CA VAL A 54 -9.90 -4.54 6.11
C VAL A 54 -10.84 -3.47 5.56
N THR A 55 -10.76 -3.26 4.25
CA THR A 55 -11.61 -2.34 3.51
C THR A 55 -12.40 -3.08 2.45
N VAL A 56 -13.69 -2.79 2.36
CA VAL A 56 -14.62 -3.38 1.40
C VAL A 56 -14.89 -2.35 0.31
N VAL A 57 -14.72 -2.77 -0.94
CA VAL A 57 -14.96 -1.96 -2.13
C VAL A 57 -16.15 -2.52 -2.86
N GLU A 58 -17.14 -1.69 -3.16
CA GLU A 58 -18.31 -2.11 -3.94
C GLU A 58 -17.90 -2.64 -5.33
N ALA A 59 -18.61 -3.65 -5.85
CA ALA A 59 -18.32 -4.26 -7.15
C ALA A 59 -18.23 -3.23 -8.31
N SER A 60 -19.01 -2.15 -8.25
CA SER A 60 -18.98 -1.10 -9.28
C SER A 60 -17.66 -0.31 -9.32
N ALA A 61 -16.93 -0.27 -8.21
CA ALA A 61 -15.66 0.43 -8.07
C ALA A 61 -14.45 -0.52 -8.15
N ALA A 62 -14.62 -1.82 -7.83
CA ALA A 62 -13.53 -2.78 -7.72
C ALA A 62 -12.57 -2.80 -8.95
N PRO A 63 -13.04 -2.82 -10.22
CA PRO A 63 -12.12 -2.82 -11.37
C PRO A 63 -11.27 -1.54 -11.47
N LYS A 64 -11.82 -0.39 -11.06
CA LYS A 64 -11.11 0.89 -11.07
C LYS A 64 -10.06 0.94 -9.96
N VAL A 65 -10.44 0.48 -8.76
CA VAL A 65 -9.53 0.42 -7.61
C VAL A 65 -8.36 -0.52 -7.93
N ASP A 66 -8.61 -1.70 -8.48
CA ASP A 66 -7.54 -2.65 -8.83
C ASP A 66 -6.55 -2.07 -9.85
N LEU A 67 -7.07 -1.51 -10.95
CA LEU A 67 -6.26 -0.84 -11.96
C LEU A 67 -5.41 0.27 -11.34
N ARG A 68 -6.01 1.08 -10.45
CA ARG A 68 -5.34 2.20 -9.79
C ARG A 68 -4.20 1.71 -8.89
N VAL A 69 -4.43 0.71 -8.04
CA VAL A 69 -3.39 0.14 -7.17
C VAL A 69 -2.26 -0.47 -8.00
N ARG A 70 -2.58 -1.18 -9.08
CA ARG A 70 -1.59 -1.72 -10.02
C ARG A 70 -0.74 -0.61 -10.66
N GLN A 71 -1.36 0.46 -11.14
CA GLN A 71 -0.64 1.59 -11.73
C GLN A 71 0.26 2.30 -10.72
N VAL A 72 -0.18 2.44 -9.46
CA VAL A 72 0.66 2.99 -8.38
C VAL A 72 1.90 2.13 -8.16
N ARG A 73 1.74 0.80 -8.11
CA ARG A 73 2.87 -0.14 -8.02
C ARG A 73 3.86 0.02 -9.17
N GLU A 74 3.36 0.33 -10.37
CA GLU A 74 4.17 0.58 -11.57
C GLU A 74 4.71 2.03 -11.67
N GLY A 75 4.43 2.88 -10.68
CA GLY A 75 4.84 4.29 -10.66
C GLY A 75 4.09 5.18 -11.67
N ARG A 76 2.99 4.69 -12.23
CA ARG A 76 2.19 5.33 -13.32
C ARG A 76 0.75 5.66 -12.92
N GLY A 77 0.43 5.61 -11.63
CA GLY A 77 -0.90 5.93 -11.11
C GLY A 77 -1.19 7.43 -11.11
N PRO A 78 -2.45 7.82 -10.82
CA PRO A 78 -2.81 9.22 -10.59
C PRO A 78 -1.93 9.86 -9.52
N VAL A 79 -1.62 11.16 -9.69
CA VAL A 79 -0.69 11.89 -8.80
C VAL A 79 -1.11 11.80 -7.33
N GLU A 80 -2.42 11.89 -7.06
CA GLU A 80 -2.97 11.74 -5.70
C GLU A 80 -2.74 10.34 -5.13
N ALA A 81 -2.89 9.29 -5.96
CA ALA A 81 -2.67 7.91 -5.54
C ALA A 81 -1.19 7.67 -5.22
N LEU A 82 -0.29 8.20 -6.04
CA LEU A 82 1.16 8.14 -5.81
C LEU A 82 1.57 8.90 -4.54
N LYS A 83 0.95 10.07 -4.29
CA LYS A 83 1.16 10.83 -3.05
C LYS A 83 0.67 10.07 -1.83
N ALA A 84 -0.53 9.48 -1.90
CA ALA A 84 -1.09 8.67 -0.82
C ALA A 84 -0.24 7.43 -0.51
N PHE A 85 0.29 6.77 -1.55
CA PHE A 85 1.23 5.67 -1.39
C PHE A 85 2.50 6.09 -0.63
N ARG A 86 3.08 7.25 -0.98
CA ARG A 86 4.22 7.82 -0.25
C ARG A 86 3.84 8.23 1.17
N GLY A 87 2.64 8.77 1.38
CA GLY A 87 2.13 9.09 2.71
C GLY A 87 2.03 7.86 3.61
N LEU A 88 1.52 6.74 3.08
CA LEU A 88 1.53 5.45 3.78
C LEU A 88 2.95 4.99 4.10
N ASP A 89 3.88 5.09 3.14
CA ASP A 89 5.29 4.73 3.35
C ASP A 89 5.95 5.59 4.44
N ASP A 90 5.68 6.90 4.47
CA ASP A 90 6.17 7.82 5.48
C ASP A 90 5.59 7.52 6.87
N LEU A 91 4.31 7.13 6.96
CA LEU A 91 3.68 6.72 8.21
C LEU A 91 4.31 5.42 8.73
N LEU A 92 4.45 4.41 7.87
CA LEU A 92 5.12 3.16 8.21
C LEU A 92 6.55 3.41 8.66
N ALA A 93 7.28 4.31 8.00
CA ALA A 93 8.65 4.68 8.37
C ALA A 93 8.73 5.34 9.75
N LYS A 94 7.83 6.27 10.06
CA LYS A 94 7.75 6.91 11.40
C LYS A 94 7.49 5.90 12.50
N ASP A 95 6.73 4.86 12.19
CA ASP A 95 6.35 3.82 13.13
C ASP A 95 7.31 2.60 13.12
N ASN A 96 8.40 2.64 12.34
CA ASN A 96 9.32 1.53 12.11
C ASN A 96 8.62 0.22 11.68
N ALA A 97 7.61 0.36 10.82
CA ALA A 97 6.74 -0.71 10.37
C ALA A 97 6.96 -1.09 8.90
N ILE A 98 6.49 -2.27 8.53
CA ILE A 98 6.29 -2.73 7.17
C ILE A 98 4.80 -2.92 6.92
N GLY A 99 4.33 -2.37 5.80
CA GLY A 99 2.97 -2.50 5.31
C GLY A 99 2.88 -3.46 4.14
N THR A 100 1.85 -4.31 4.11
CA THR A 100 1.53 -5.11 2.93
C THR A 100 0.07 -4.91 2.58
N LEU A 101 -0.19 -4.42 1.36
CA LEU A 101 -1.53 -4.31 0.79
C LEU A 101 -1.81 -5.54 -0.09
N THR A 102 -2.90 -6.25 0.18
CA THR A 102 -3.38 -7.38 -0.63
C THR A 102 -4.86 -7.23 -1.00
N SER A 103 -5.25 -7.79 -2.15
CA SER A 103 -6.65 -7.96 -2.55
C SER A 103 -7.09 -9.42 -2.33
N ALA A 104 -8.36 -9.64 -2.01
CA ALA A 104 -8.91 -10.97 -1.73
C ALA A 104 -8.76 -12.00 -2.87
N ASP A 105 -8.61 -11.55 -4.11
CA ASP A 105 -8.53 -12.45 -5.27
C ASP A 105 -7.23 -13.24 -5.32
N GLY A 106 -6.23 -12.92 -4.47
CA GLY A 106 -4.93 -13.59 -4.41
C GLY A 106 -4.09 -13.52 -5.70
N ALA A 107 -4.68 -13.08 -6.81
CA ALA A 107 -4.13 -13.24 -8.14
C ALA A 107 -3.12 -12.17 -8.51
N THR A 108 -3.23 -10.92 -8.07
CA THR A 108 -2.26 -9.88 -8.44
C THR A 108 -2.37 -8.70 -7.48
N THR A 109 -1.22 -8.17 -7.04
CA THR A 109 -1.09 -6.94 -6.21
C THR A 109 -0.94 -7.13 -4.71
N ALA A 110 -0.03 -8.02 -4.31
CA ALA A 110 0.74 -7.77 -3.09
C ALA A 110 1.68 -6.59 -3.37
N SER A 111 1.37 -5.42 -2.83
CA SER A 111 2.32 -4.29 -2.82
C SER A 111 2.90 -4.20 -1.42
N THR A 112 4.19 -4.52 -1.29
CA THR A 112 4.93 -4.26 -0.06
C THR A 112 5.24 -2.78 -0.01
N ILE A 113 4.72 -2.10 1.00
CA ILE A 113 5.07 -0.73 1.36
C ILE A 113 6.08 -0.86 2.49
N SER A 114 7.33 -0.50 2.23
CA SER A 114 8.41 -0.74 3.16
C SER A 114 9.23 0.52 3.30
N ALA A 115 9.27 1.05 4.53
CA ALA A 115 10.16 2.13 4.95
C ALA A 115 11.64 1.83 4.69
N THR A 116 11.97 0.55 4.48
CA THR A 116 13.28 0.16 3.97
C THR A 116 13.33 0.49 2.49
N ARG A 117 13.86 1.69 2.21
CA ARG A 117 14.57 2.01 0.97
C ARG A 117 14.98 0.71 0.30
N LEU A 118 14.57 0.54 -0.95
CA LEU A 118 15.44 -0.05 -1.95
C LEU A 118 16.86 0.42 -1.63
N ARG A 119 17.62 -0.44 -0.95
CA ARG A 119 19.06 -0.33 -0.88
C ARG A 119 19.43 -0.58 -2.32
N SER A 120 19.45 0.52 -3.07
CA SER A 120 19.97 0.58 -4.42
C SER A 120 21.29 -0.18 -4.36
N PRO A 121 21.47 -1.30 -5.08
CA PRO A 121 22.81 -1.62 -5.50
C PRO A 121 23.12 -0.46 -6.44
N ARG A 122 23.85 0.54 -5.93
CA ARG A 122 24.66 1.40 -6.77
C ARG A 122 25.26 0.47 -7.82
N GLY A 123 24.85 0.65 -9.07
CA GLY A 123 25.49 0.02 -10.20
C GLY A 123 26.98 0.33 -10.08
N ARG A 124 27.75 -0.67 -9.66
CA ARG A 124 29.20 -0.59 -9.71
C ARG A 124 29.55 -0.53 -11.19
N ARG A 125 30.03 0.65 -11.59
CA ARG A 125 31.01 0.91 -12.64
C ARG A 125 31.03 -0.12 -13.78
N ASN A 126 30.44 0.25 -14.91
CA ASN A 126 31.06 -0.07 -16.19
C ASN A 126 32.38 0.70 -16.24
N GLU A 127 33.46 0.05 -15.82
CA GLU A 127 34.83 0.40 -16.20
C GLU A 127 35.27 -0.69 -17.18
N LEU A 128 34.78 -0.56 -18.43
CA LEU A 128 35.27 -1.33 -19.56
C LEU A 128 35.90 -0.35 -20.54
N ALA A 129 37.19 -0.57 -20.74
CA ALA A 129 37.93 -0.37 -21.99
C ALA A 129 38.01 1.06 -22.54
N TRP A 130 39.08 1.76 -22.14
CA TRP A 130 39.91 2.55 -23.08
C TRP A 130 41.37 2.48 -22.64
N LEU A 131 42.07 1.44 -23.08
CA LEU A 131 43.52 1.46 -23.28
C LEU A 131 43.77 0.75 -24.61
N GLY A 132 43.57 1.52 -25.68
CA GLY A 132 44.12 1.27 -27.00
C GLY A 132 44.92 2.51 -27.35
N ASP A 133 46.24 2.37 -27.26
CA ASP A 133 47.32 2.92 -28.11
C ASP A 133 48.63 2.95 -27.32
#